data_AF-A0A2W6F0Y4-F1
#
_entry.id   AF-A0A2W6F0Y4-F1
#
_cell.length_a   1.000
_cell.length_b   1.000
_cell.length_c   1.000
_cell.angle_alpha   90.00
_cell.angle_beta   90.00
_cell.angle_gamma   90.00
#
_symmetry.space_group_name_H-M   'P 1'
#
loop_
_entity.id
_entity.type
_entity.pdbx_description
1 polymer ?
#
loop_
_entity_poly.entity_id
_entity_poly.type
_entity_poly.pdbx_seq_one_letter_code
_entity_poly.pdbx_strand_id
1 'polypeptide(L)'
;MPAAALRARARTLGAMSAAALSMNTRGVAIAYTAAGGTRRARFRLPPPRRRELVMLWRDLLALLRSPARLVSAVLLALLAAALIAVAGRGHPVSLVLVACGISLGYLAAAWLCEGARLDADDPRRSAQLPMRFDSLAWWHAAVPCLVLLAAVGVPAAAACLAAGDFRPLALLVVTIPVLVGGALVNVFRGSFSPSLLVGADTPVGNTAALSIVFWYAWGTVLAVLPMTVLVSSALGSPGPAPLVRALVIGAGLAGGLGAYAARRARRLRAG
;
A
#
# COMPACT_ATOMS: atom_id res chain seq x y z
N MET A 1 -0.71 -45.32 3.77
CA MET A 1 -0.63 -43.86 3.58
C MET A 1 0.00 -43.57 2.22
N PRO A 2 -0.69 -42.92 1.26
CA PRO A 2 -0.18 -42.80 -0.11
C PRO A 2 1.04 -41.88 -0.16
N ALA A 3 2.14 -42.35 -0.77
CA ALA A 3 3.44 -41.66 -0.83
C ALA A 3 3.37 -40.23 -1.39
N ALA A 4 2.35 -39.91 -2.20
CA ALA A 4 2.11 -38.57 -2.72
C ALA A 4 1.78 -37.54 -1.62
N ALA A 5 1.01 -37.94 -0.60
CA ALA A 5 0.64 -37.08 0.52
C ALA A 5 1.85 -36.77 1.43
N LEU A 6 2.76 -37.73 1.59
CA LEU A 6 4.01 -37.55 2.33
C LEU A 6 4.98 -36.62 1.59
N ARG A 7 5.13 -36.79 0.26
CA ARG A 7 5.95 -35.88 -0.56
C ARG A 7 5.38 -34.46 -0.66
N ALA A 8 4.05 -34.30 -0.57
CA ALA A 8 3.43 -33.00 -0.48
C ALA A 8 3.74 -32.33 0.86
N ARG A 9 3.58 -33.05 1.98
CA ARG A 9 3.90 -32.55 3.34
C ARG A 9 5.38 -32.20 3.51
N ALA A 10 6.29 -33.05 3.02
CA ALA A 10 7.72 -32.79 3.10
C ALA A 10 8.12 -31.53 2.31
N ARG A 11 7.52 -31.30 1.13
CA ARG A 11 7.77 -30.08 0.34
C ARG A 11 7.22 -28.83 1.00
N THR A 12 6.05 -28.90 1.65
CA THR A 12 5.51 -27.76 2.41
C THR A 12 6.35 -27.45 3.64
N LEU A 13 6.82 -28.47 4.37
CA LEU A 13 7.68 -28.29 5.54
C LEU A 13 9.05 -27.72 5.15
N GLY A 14 9.65 -28.21 4.06
CA GLY A 14 10.91 -27.69 3.53
C GLY A 14 10.80 -26.26 3.00
N ALA A 15 9.67 -25.91 2.35
CA ALA A 15 9.41 -24.53 1.92
C ALA A 15 9.16 -23.60 3.13
N MET A 16 8.51 -24.08 4.19
CA MET A 16 8.30 -23.33 5.43
C MET A 16 9.60 -23.08 6.19
N SER A 17 10.47 -24.08 6.32
CA SER A 17 11.77 -23.91 6.98
C SER A 17 12.68 -22.98 6.20
N ALA A 18 12.76 -23.12 4.88
CA ALA A 18 13.52 -22.21 4.02
C ALA A 18 12.97 -20.77 4.05
N ALA A 19 11.65 -20.62 4.10
CA ALA A 19 11.01 -19.31 4.22
C ALA A 19 11.17 -18.68 5.61
N ALA A 20 11.14 -19.47 6.69
CA ALA A 20 11.41 -18.99 8.05
C ALA A 20 12.87 -18.59 8.23
N LEU A 21 13.82 -19.40 7.73
CA LEU A 21 15.25 -19.12 7.78
C LEU A 21 15.65 -17.90 6.95
N SER A 22 14.92 -17.62 5.87
CA SER A 22 15.10 -16.39 5.08
C SER A 22 14.32 -15.19 5.61
N MET A 23 13.65 -15.31 6.77
CA MET A 23 12.71 -14.32 7.31
C MET A 23 11.64 -13.89 6.29
N ASN A 24 11.35 -14.75 5.30
CA ASN A 24 10.35 -14.53 4.28
C ASN A 24 8.99 -15.01 4.79
N THR A 25 8.39 -14.22 5.67
CA THR A 25 7.05 -14.45 6.22
C THR A 25 5.99 -14.67 5.13
N ARG A 26 6.21 -14.12 3.93
CA ARG A 26 5.37 -14.32 2.74
C ARG A 26 5.55 -15.70 2.12
N GLY A 27 6.77 -16.24 2.07
CA GLY A 27 7.03 -17.62 1.65
C GLY A 27 6.30 -18.62 2.55
N VAL A 28 6.26 -18.36 3.87
CA VAL A 28 5.50 -19.15 4.83
C VAL A 28 3.99 -19.04 4.58
N ALA A 29 3.46 -17.83 4.37
CA ALA A 29 2.04 -17.61 4.09
C ALA A 29 1.58 -18.24 2.75
N ILE A 30 2.41 -18.20 1.72
CA ILE A 30 2.16 -18.85 0.42
C ILE A 30 2.19 -20.38 0.57
N ALA A 31 3.16 -20.94 1.31
CA ALA A 31 3.22 -22.37 1.60
C ALA A 31 2.00 -22.84 2.41
N TYR A 32 1.55 -22.04 3.38
CA TYR A 32 0.37 -22.33 4.20
C TYR A 32 -0.93 -22.29 3.39
N THR A 33 -1.12 -21.28 2.55
CA THR A 33 -2.31 -21.16 1.68
C THR A 33 -2.34 -22.21 0.57
N ALA A 34 -1.18 -22.63 0.06
CA ALA A 34 -1.05 -23.74 -0.87
C ALA A 34 -1.38 -25.10 -0.23
N ALA A 35 -1.01 -25.29 1.05
CA ALA A 35 -1.35 -26.48 1.83
C ALA A 35 -2.84 -26.53 2.22
N GLY A 36 -3.45 -25.36 2.48
CA GLY A 36 -4.84 -25.23 2.96
C GLY A 36 -5.94 -25.38 1.91
N GLY A 37 -5.61 -25.66 0.63
CA GLY A 37 -6.61 -26.01 -0.38
C GLY A 37 -7.68 -24.92 -0.63
N THR A 38 -7.34 -23.64 -0.49
CA THR A 38 -8.30 -22.55 -0.72
C THR A 38 -8.80 -22.55 -2.16
N ARG A 39 -10.10 -22.81 -2.37
CA ARG A 39 -10.76 -22.70 -3.68
C ARG A 39 -10.65 -21.26 -4.16
N ARG A 40 -9.73 -20.99 -5.09
CA ARG A 40 -9.64 -19.69 -5.78
C ARG A 40 -10.98 -19.41 -6.47
N ALA A 41 -11.62 -18.31 -6.12
CA ALA A 41 -12.85 -17.88 -6.76
C ALA A 41 -12.59 -17.69 -8.27
N ARG A 42 -13.35 -18.39 -9.11
CA ARG A 42 -13.19 -18.36 -10.57
C ARG A 42 -14.02 -17.23 -11.17
N PHE A 43 -13.64 -15.98 -10.88
CA PHE A 43 -14.21 -14.84 -11.57
C PHE A 43 -13.58 -14.69 -12.97
N ARG A 44 -14.44 -14.52 -13.98
CA ARG A 44 -14.07 -14.21 -15.36
C ARG A 44 -14.72 -12.88 -15.72
N LEU A 45 -13.92 -11.83 -15.79
CA LEU A 45 -14.31 -10.57 -16.42
C LEU A 45 -13.91 -10.63 -17.89
N PRO A 46 -14.74 -10.12 -18.81
CA PRO A 46 -14.34 -10.03 -20.22
C PRO A 46 -13.11 -9.13 -20.36
N PRO A 47 -12.15 -9.48 -21.23
CA PRO A 47 -10.97 -8.65 -21.45
C PRO A 47 -11.36 -7.29 -22.05
N PRO A 48 -10.72 -6.19 -21.63
CA PRO A 48 -11.03 -4.86 -22.13
C PRO A 48 -10.59 -4.72 -23.59
N ARG A 49 -11.34 -3.93 -24.38
CA ARG A 49 -11.02 -3.63 -25.78
C ARG A 49 -9.83 -2.68 -25.95
N ARG A 50 -9.57 -1.83 -24.95
CA ARG A 50 -8.47 -0.85 -24.97
C ARG A 50 -7.24 -1.41 -24.27
N ARG A 51 -6.08 -1.30 -24.91
CA ARG A 51 -4.80 -1.84 -24.41
C ARG A 51 -4.37 -1.24 -23.07
N GLU A 52 -4.68 0.02 -22.83
CA GLU A 52 -4.36 0.74 -21.58
C GLU A 52 -5.10 0.15 -20.36
N LEU A 53 -6.34 -0.31 -20.55
CA LEU A 53 -7.17 -0.84 -19.47
C LEU A 53 -6.79 -2.27 -19.08
N VAL A 54 -5.90 -2.94 -19.82
CA VAL A 54 -5.48 -4.32 -19.54
C VAL A 54 -4.82 -4.42 -18.16
N MET A 55 -4.05 -3.42 -17.76
CA MET A 55 -3.40 -3.38 -16.45
C MET A 55 -4.43 -3.22 -15.32
N LEU A 56 -5.35 -2.27 -15.44
CA LEU A 56 -6.45 -2.08 -14.49
C LEU A 56 -7.30 -3.35 -14.37
N TRP A 57 -7.64 -3.97 -15.51
CA TRP A 57 -8.41 -5.21 -15.54
C TRP A 57 -7.67 -6.36 -14.85
N ARG A 58 -6.36 -6.50 -15.06
CA ARG A 58 -5.55 -7.55 -14.44
C ARG A 58 -5.45 -7.36 -12.93
N ASP A 59 -5.23 -6.14 -12.46
CA ASP A 59 -5.15 -5.81 -11.04
C ASP A 59 -6.51 -6.01 -10.35
N LEU A 60 -7.59 -5.56 -10.99
CA LEU A 60 -8.95 -5.74 -10.50
C LEU A 60 -9.34 -7.22 -10.45
N LEU A 61 -9.00 -8.01 -11.47
CA LEU A 61 -9.19 -9.46 -11.45
C LEU A 61 -8.37 -10.15 -10.37
N ALA A 62 -7.14 -9.71 -10.12
CA ALA A 62 -6.30 -10.25 -9.05
C ALA A 62 -6.93 -9.99 -7.67
N LEU A 63 -7.48 -8.80 -7.46
CA LEU A 63 -8.23 -8.45 -6.24
C LEU A 63 -9.51 -9.29 -6.11
N LEU A 64 -10.30 -9.44 -7.16
CA LEU A 64 -11.52 -10.25 -7.15
C LEU A 64 -11.25 -11.73 -6.87
N ARG A 65 -10.10 -12.24 -7.30
CA ARG A 65 -9.66 -13.62 -7.00
C ARG A 65 -9.14 -13.79 -5.57
N SER A 66 -8.87 -12.69 -4.87
CA SER A 66 -8.35 -12.65 -3.50
C SER A 66 -9.28 -11.83 -2.58
N PRO A 67 -10.56 -12.23 -2.44
CA PRO A 67 -11.57 -11.42 -1.76
C PRO A 67 -11.23 -11.15 -0.30
N ALA A 68 -10.57 -12.08 0.39
CA ALA A 68 -10.12 -11.88 1.76
C ALA A 68 -9.23 -10.64 1.90
N ARG A 69 -8.28 -10.45 0.98
CA ARG A 69 -7.38 -9.28 1.00
C ARG A 69 -8.14 -7.98 0.73
N LEU A 70 -9.08 -8.01 -0.21
CA LEU A 70 -9.93 -6.85 -0.50
C LEU A 70 -10.76 -6.47 0.73
N VAL A 71 -11.45 -7.44 1.34
CA VAL A 71 -12.27 -7.24 2.53
C VAL A 71 -11.40 -6.70 3.67
N SER A 72 -10.26 -7.31 3.94
CA SER A 72 -9.42 -6.88 5.05
C SER A 72 -8.80 -5.49 4.80
N ALA A 73 -8.47 -5.13 3.55
CA ALA A 73 -8.03 -3.77 3.21
C ALA A 73 -9.16 -2.75 3.39
N VAL A 74 -10.39 -3.08 2.98
CA VAL A 74 -11.57 -2.23 3.17
C VAL A 74 -11.86 -2.03 4.66
N LEU A 75 -11.82 -3.09 5.46
CA LEU A 75 -12.03 -3.01 6.92
C LEU A 75 -10.97 -2.13 7.59
N LEU A 76 -9.69 -2.27 7.23
CA LEU A 76 -8.61 -1.41 7.72
C LEU A 76 -8.82 0.05 7.33
N ALA A 77 -9.26 0.31 6.10
CA ALA A 77 -9.51 1.67 5.61
C ALA A 77 -10.73 2.33 6.30
N LEU A 78 -11.79 1.56 6.56
CA LEU A 78 -12.95 2.03 7.32
C LEU A 78 -12.59 2.30 8.79
N LEU A 79 -11.82 1.41 9.41
CA LEU A 79 -11.31 1.61 10.77
C LEU A 79 -10.41 2.86 10.84
N ALA A 80 -9.54 3.05 9.85
CA ALA A 80 -8.71 4.25 9.74
C ALA A 80 -9.56 5.53 9.68
N ALA A 81 -10.58 5.56 8.82
CA ALA A 81 -11.49 6.69 8.70
C ALA A 81 -12.28 6.93 10.01
N ALA A 82 -12.71 5.87 10.68
CA ALA A 82 -13.40 5.96 11.97
C ALA A 82 -12.49 6.56 13.06
N LEU A 83 -11.23 6.13 13.15
CA LEU A 83 -10.27 6.69 14.12
C LEU A 83 -10.01 8.17 13.86
N ILE A 84 -9.84 8.57 12.59
CA ILE A 84 -9.63 9.98 12.22
C ILE A 84 -10.89 10.81 12.53
N ALA A 85 -12.08 10.28 12.25
CA ALA A 85 -13.34 10.95 12.58
C ALA A 85 -13.52 11.12 14.10
N VAL A 86 -13.19 10.09 14.89
CA VAL A 86 -13.20 10.18 16.36
C VAL A 86 -12.17 11.20 16.86
N ALA A 87 -10.97 11.23 16.26
CA ALA A 87 -9.93 12.20 16.61
C ALA A 87 -10.38 13.65 16.41
N GLY A 88 -11.18 13.90 15.36
CA GLY A 88 -11.71 15.23 15.04
C GLY A 88 -12.87 15.70 15.93
N ARG A 89 -13.48 14.82 16.74
CA ARG A 89 -14.53 15.21 17.70
C ARG A 89 -13.98 15.75 19.01
N GLY A 90 -12.71 15.47 19.31
CA GLY A 90 -12.04 15.95 20.52
C GLY A 90 -11.43 17.33 20.31
N HIS A 91 -11.52 18.18 21.35
CA HIS A 91 -10.74 19.40 21.45
C HIS A 91 -9.87 19.33 22.71
N PRO A 92 -8.53 19.19 22.60
CA PRO A 92 -7.73 19.18 21.37
C PRO A 92 -7.83 17.88 20.54
N VAL A 93 -7.47 17.95 19.25
CA VAL A 93 -7.43 16.80 18.35
C VAL A 93 -6.38 15.80 18.80
N SER A 94 -6.75 14.52 18.91
CA SER A 94 -5.82 13.46 19.32
C SER A 94 -4.87 13.07 18.20
N LEU A 95 -3.62 13.52 18.27
CA LEU A 95 -2.56 13.19 17.30
C LEU A 95 -2.29 11.68 17.23
N VAL A 96 -2.41 10.97 18.35
CA VAL A 96 -2.24 9.52 18.41
C VAL A 96 -3.29 8.80 17.57
N LEU A 97 -4.56 9.20 17.69
CA LEU A 97 -5.65 8.59 16.89
C LEU A 97 -5.50 8.90 15.39
N VAL A 98 -5.08 10.12 15.03
CA VAL A 98 -4.79 10.46 13.64
C VAL A 98 -3.61 9.62 13.12
N ALA A 99 -2.50 9.53 13.86
CA ALA A 99 -1.34 8.74 13.47
C ALA A 99 -1.69 7.25 13.27
N CYS A 100 -2.46 6.67 14.20
CA CYS A 100 -2.97 5.31 14.09
C CYS A 100 -3.88 5.14 12.86
N GLY A 101 -4.81 6.07 12.64
CA GLY A 101 -5.69 6.06 11.48
C GLY A 101 -4.92 6.13 10.15
N ILE A 102 -3.99 7.07 10.03
CA ILE A 102 -3.15 7.20 8.82
C ILE A 102 -2.28 5.96 8.61
N SER A 103 -1.75 5.35 9.68
CA SER A 103 -0.96 4.11 9.59
C SER A 103 -1.79 2.92 9.13
N LEU A 104 -3.03 2.77 9.61
CA LEU A 104 -3.96 1.73 9.14
C LEU A 104 -4.40 1.97 7.70
N GLY A 105 -4.65 3.23 7.31
CA GLY A 105 -4.92 3.60 5.93
C GLY A 105 -3.76 3.27 4.99
N TYR A 106 -2.52 3.49 5.45
CA TYR A 106 -1.32 3.10 4.72
C TYR A 106 -1.22 1.58 4.58
N LEU A 107 -1.50 0.82 5.64
CA LEU A 107 -1.49 -0.64 5.60
C LEU A 107 -2.53 -1.18 4.61
N ALA A 108 -3.74 -0.59 4.59
CA ALA A 108 -4.77 -0.90 3.61
C ALA A 108 -4.29 -0.64 2.17
N ALA A 109 -3.69 0.53 1.93
CA ALA A 109 -3.10 0.86 0.63
C ALA A 109 -1.99 -0.12 0.23
N ALA A 110 -1.08 -0.47 1.16
CA ALA A 110 0.00 -1.40 0.93
C ALA A 110 -0.49 -2.81 0.57
N TRP A 111 -1.59 -3.27 1.16
CA TRP A 111 -2.21 -4.55 0.79
C TRP A 111 -2.79 -4.55 -0.61
N LEU A 112 -3.42 -3.46 -1.03
CA LEU A 112 -3.95 -3.34 -2.39
C LEU A 112 -2.85 -3.20 -3.45
N CYS A 113 -1.66 -2.72 -3.07
CA CYS A 113 -0.50 -2.59 -3.94
C CYS A 113 0.24 -3.92 -4.22
N GLU A 114 -0.28 -5.09 -3.81
CA GLU A 114 0.40 -6.36 -4.08
C GLU A 114 0.56 -6.65 -5.58
N GLY A 115 -0.39 -6.24 -6.43
CA GLY A 115 -0.26 -6.40 -7.89
C GLY A 115 1.05 -5.78 -8.40
N ALA A 116 1.33 -4.56 -7.95
CA ALA A 116 2.58 -3.86 -8.23
C ALA A 116 3.80 -4.59 -7.63
N ARG A 117 3.65 -5.16 -6.43
CA ARG A 117 4.74 -5.91 -5.77
C ARG A 117 5.13 -7.17 -6.54
N LEU A 118 4.16 -7.92 -7.07
CA LEU A 118 4.44 -9.08 -7.91
C LEU A 118 5.16 -8.71 -9.21
N ASP A 119 4.84 -7.56 -9.79
CA ASP A 119 5.49 -7.07 -11.01
C ASP A 119 6.87 -6.44 -10.74
N ALA A 120 7.10 -5.92 -9.54
CA ALA A 120 8.41 -5.47 -9.08
C ALA A 120 9.35 -6.64 -8.76
N ASP A 121 8.81 -7.72 -8.18
CA ASP A 121 9.55 -8.94 -7.83
C ASP A 121 9.94 -9.76 -9.09
N ASP A 122 9.11 -9.75 -10.14
CA ASP A 122 9.39 -10.42 -11.42
C ASP A 122 9.19 -9.47 -12.63
N PRO A 123 10.23 -8.73 -13.03
CA PRO A 123 10.15 -7.82 -14.18
C PRO A 123 9.85 -8.51 -15.52
N ARG A 124 10.07 -9.83 -15.64
CA ARG A 124 9.78 -10.57 -16.87
C ARG A 124 8.27 -10.64 -17.14
N ARG A 125 7.48 -10.64 -16.07
CA ARG A 125 6.02 -10.66 -16.08
C ARG A 125 5.41 -9.40 -16.68
N SER A 126 6.08 -8.26 -16.51
CA SER A 126 5.68 -6.95 -17.01
C SER A 126 6.39 -6.58 -18.32
N ALA A 127 7.46 -7.29 -18.70
CA ALA A 127 8.17 -7.08 -19.97
C ALA A 127 7.32 -7.33 -21.23
N GLN A 128 6.30 -8.19 -21.13
CA GLN A 128 5.37 -8.50 -22.22
C GLN A 128 4.21 -7.50 -22.34
N LEU A 129 4.11 -6.53 -21.43
CA LEU A 129 3.05 -5.53 -21.46
C LEU A 129 3.38 -4.41 -22.47
N PRO A 130 2.36 -3.89 -23.19
CA PRO A 130 2.55 -2.86 -24.21
C PRO A 130 2.93 -1.48 -23.65
N MET A 131 3.07 -1.32 -22.33
CA MET A 131 3.28 -0.03 -21.68
C MET A 131 4.73 0.19 -21.26
N ARG A 132 5.17 1.46 -21.30
CA ARG A 132 6.47 1.86 -20.75
C ARG A 132 6.45 1.69 -19.23
N PHE A 133 7.52 1.14 -18.67
CA PHE A 133 7.63 0.80 -17.23
C PHE A 133 7.39 2.02 -16.31
N ASP A 134 7.69 3.22 -16.79
CA ASP A 134 7.47 4.50 -16.12
C ASP A 134 6.00 4.76 -15.80
N SER A 135 5.13 4.40 -16.74
CA SER A 135 3.67 4.57 -16.61
C SER A 135 3.06 3.49 -15.71
N LEU A 136 3.77 2.38 -15.52
CA LEU A 136 3.31 1.22 -14.77
C LEU A 136 2.98 1.57 -13.31
N ALA A 137 3.82 2.39 -12.66
CA ALA A 137 3.60 2.83 -11.29
C ALA A 137 2.29 3.64 -11.15
N TRP A 138 1.96 4.48 -12.14
CA TRP A 138 0.73 5.28 -12.14
C TRP A 138 -0.51 4.41 -12.34
N TRP A 139 -0.44 3.45 -13.26
CA TRP A 139 -1.53 2.49 -13.49
C TRP A 139 -1.77 1.59 -12.27
N HIS A 140 -0.71 1.18 -11.57
CA HIS A 140 -0.81 0.45 -10.32
C HIS A 140 -1.34 1.28 -9.14
N ALA A 141 -1.24 2.61 -9.20
CA ALA A 141 -1.84 3.48 -8.20
C ALA A 141 -3.37 3.61 -8.38
N ALA A 142 -3.84 3.54 -9.62
CA ALA A 142 -5.24 3.81 -9.94
C ALA A 142 -6.21 2.83 -9.28
N VAL A 143 -5.96 1.51 -9.33
CA VAL A 143 -6.87 0.52 -8.72
C VAL A 143 -6.95 0.67 -7.19
N PRO A 144 -5.84 0.70 -6.43
CA PRO A 144 -5.87 0.96 -4.99
C PRO A 144 -6.57 2.27 -4.63
N CYS A 145 -6.28 3.37 -5.36
CA CYS A 145 -6.93 4.66 -5.13
C CYS A 145 -8.45 4.56 -5.34
N LEU A 146 -8.91 3.99 -6.45
CA LEU A 146 -10.34 3.87 -6.76
C LEU A 146 -11.06 2.98 -5.74
N VAL A 147 -10.46 1.85 -5.35
CA VAL A 147 -11.05 0.95 -4.35
C VAL A 147 -11.18 1.64 -3.00
N LEU A 148 -10.14 2.33 -2.52
CA LEU A 148 -10.18 3.02 -1.23
C LEU A 148 -11.11 4.24 -1.26
N LEU A 149 -11.09 5.01 -2.35
CA LEU A 149 -11.98 6.16 -2.54
C LEU A 149 -13.44 5.72 -2.58
N ALA A 150 -13.76 4.62 -3.26
CA ALA A 150 -15.12 4.10 -3.27
C ALA A 150 -15.51 3.53 -1.89
N ALA A 151 -14.66 2.71 -1.29
CA ALA A 151 -14.97 2.01 -0.04
C ALA A 151 -15.15 2.97 1.14
N VAL A 152 -14.33 4.02 1.24
CA VAL A 152 -14.38 4.99 2.34
C VAL A 152 -15.12 6.25 1.94
N GLY A 153 -14.99 6.70 0.68
CA GLY A 153 -15.62 7.93 0.20
C GLY A 153 -17.15 7.83 0.12
N VAL A 154 -17.73 6.67 -0.20
CA VAL A 154 -19.20 6.51 -0.20
C VAL A 154 -19.79 6.70 1.21
N PRO A 155 -19.35 5.97 2.26
CA PRO A 155 -19.86 6.21 3.61
C PRO A 155 -19.47 7.59 4.14
N ALA A 156 -18.28 8.10 3.81
CA ALA A 156 -17.89 9.46 4.20
C ALA A 156 -18.80 10.52 3.55
N ALA A 157 -19.13 10.39 2.26
CA ALA A 157 -20.04 11.30 1.58
C ALA A 157 -21.44 11.30 2.21
N ALA A 158 -21.98 10.12 2.54
CA ALA A 158 -23.26 10.01 3.25
C ALA A 158 -23.20 10.70 4.62
N ALA A 159 -22.12 10.52 5.39
CA ALA A 159 -21.93 11.19 6.67
C ALA A 159 -21.76 12.72 6.51
N CYS A 160 -21.00 13.16 5.51
CA CYS A 160 -20.80 14.58 5.18
C CYS A 160 -22.13 15.25 4.80
N LEU A 161 -22.96 14.60 3.98
CA LEU A 161 -24.28 15.11 3.61
C LEU A 161 -25.20 15.23 4.82
N ALA A 162 -25.18 14.25 5.74
CA ALA A 162 -25.96 14.30 6.96
C ALA A 162 -25.48 15.38 7.95
N ALA A 163 -24.17 15.64 8.00
CA ALA A 163 -23.56 16.61 8.91
C ALA A 163 -23.41 18.03 8.33
N GLY A 164 -23.54 18.20 7.01
CA GLY A 164 -23.28 19.47 6.32
C GLY A 164 -21.80 19.86 6.20
N ASP A 165 -20.87 18.97 6.55
CA ASP A 165 -19.42 19.23 6.52
C ASP A 165 -18.71 18.33 5.49
N PHE A 166 -18.21 18.94 4.41
CA PHE A 166 -17.48 18.26 3.34
C PHE A 166 -15.96 18.19 3.54
N ARG A 167 -15.41 18.72 4.65
CA ARG A 167 -13.97 18.68 4.96
C ARG A 167 -13.39 17.27 4.96
N PRO A 168 -14.03 16.24 5.56
CA PRO A 168 -13.47 14.89 5.55
C PRO A 168 -13.34 14.33 4.13
N LEU A 169 -14.29 14.63 3.25
CA LEU A 169 -14.27 14.22 1.86
C LEU A 169 -13.10 14.88 1.09
N ALA A 170 -12.89 16.18 1.29
CA ALA A 170 -11.78 16.91 0.69
C ALA A 170 -10.42 16.33 1.14
N LEU A 171 -10.24 16.10 2.45
CA LEU A 171 -9.01 15.49 2.98
C LEU A 171 -8.80 14.07 2.45
N LEU A 172 -9.86 13.29 2.27
CA LEU A 172 -9.82 11.93 1.77
C LEU A 172 -9.31 11.84 0.32
N VAL A 173 -9.75 12.75 -0.55
CA VAL A 173 -9.31 12.82 -1.96
C VAL A 173 -7.80 12.95 -2.09
N VAL A 174 -7.15 13.59 -1.13
CA VAL A 174 -5.70 13.84 -1.17
C VAL A 174 -4.93 12.82 -0.33
N THR A 175 -5.48 12.40 0.81
CA THR A 175 -4.84 11.43 1.69
C THR A 175 -4.64 10.08 0.99
N ILE A 176 -5.66 9.56 0.31
CA ILE A 176 -5.59 8.23 -0.31
C ILE A 176 -4.45 8.14 -1.35
N PRO A 177 -4.34 9.06 -2.33
CA PRO A 177 -3.23 9.07 -3.27
C PRO A 177 -1.85 9.18 -2.62
N VAL A 178 -1.70 9.93 -1.52
CA VAL A 178 -0.43 10.02 -0.78
C VAL A 178 -0.04 8.67 -0.17
N LEU A 179 -1.00 7.99 0.47
CA LEU A 179 -0.76 6.68 1.10
C LEU A 179 -0.44 5.60 0.06
N VAL A 180 -1.17 5.59 -1.06
CA VAL A 180 -0.88 4.69 -2.19
C VAL A 180 0.48 5.00 -2.81
N GLY A 181 0.81 6.28 -3.02
CA GLY A 181 2.12 6.70 -3.50
C GLY A 181 3.27 6.23 -2.59
N GLY A 182 3.12 6.41 -1.27
CA GLY A 182 4.09 5.92 -0.29
C GLY A 182 4.24 4.40 -0.31
N ALA A 183 3.13 3.67 -0.41
CA ALA A 183 3.15 2.22 -0.54
C ALA A 183 3.90 1.77 -1.81
N LEU A 184 3.69 2.44 -2.93
CA LEU A 184 4.40 2.17 -4.18
C LEU A 184 5.90 2.48 -4.11
N VAL A 185 6.31 3.53 -3.40
CA VAL A 185 7.74 3.82 -3.15
C VAL A 185 8.41 2.65 -2.43
N ASN A 186 7.70 2.00 -1.51
CA ASN A 186 8.17 0.81 -0.80
C ASN A 186 8.09 -0.47 -1.65
N VAL A 187 7.15 -0.56 -2.58
CA VAL A 187 7.10 -1.65 -3.56
C VAL A 187 8.33 -1.60 -4.48
N PHE A 188 8.67 -0.44 -5.02
CA PHE A 188 9.78 -0.29 -5.97
C PHE A 188 11.13 0.03 -5.28
N ARG A 189 11.38 -0.44 -4.06
CA ARG A 189 12.55 -0.03 -3.25
C ARG A 189 13.93 -0.48 -3.75
N GLY A 190 14.01 -1.37 -4.74
CA GLY A 190 15.28 -1.94 -5.21
C GLY A 190 15.61 -3.26 -4.52
N SER A 191 16.62 -3.97 -5.03
CA SER A 191 17.23 -5.13 -4.36
C SER A 191 17.96 -4.68 -3.10
N PHE A 192 17.98 -5.54 -2.07
CA PHE A 192 18.72 -5.29 -0.85
C PHE A 192 20.22 -5.30 -1.16
N SER A 193 20.91 -4.17 -0.92
CA SER A 193 22.36 -4.10 -1.12
C SER A 193 23.09 -4.67 0.10
N PRO A 194 24.02 -5.63 -0.06
CA PRO A 194 24.85 -6.13 1.04
C PRO A 194 25.62 -5.03 1.78
N SER A 195 25.90 -3.91 1.11
CA SER A 195 26.53 -2.73 1.73
C SER A 195 25.72 -2.15 2.90
N LEU A 196 24.40 -2.39 2.97
CA LEU A 196 23.56 -1.97 4.10
C LEU A 196 23.85 -2.77 5.38
N LEU A 197 24.48 -3.94 5.29
CA LEU A 197 24.86 -4.75 6.45
C LEU A 197 26.18 -4.28 7.09
N VAL A 198 27.03 -3.60 6.31
CA VAL A 198 28.32 -3.09 6.80
C VAL A 198 28.09 -1.86 7.70
N GLY A 199 27.17 -0.99 7.30
CA GLY A 199 26.90 0.27 8.00
C GLY A 199 28.13 1.18 8.08
N ALA A 200 28.02 2.23 8.88
CA ALA A 200 29.13 3.06 9.31
C ALA A 200 29.24 3.01 10.83
N ASP A 201 30.45 2.82 11.35
CA ASP A 201 30.72 2.85 12.77
C ASP A 201 30.69 4.30 13.27
N THR A 202 29.86 4.55 14.27
CA THR A 202 29.74 5.85 14.94
C THR A 202 30.06 5.68 16.42
N PRO A 203 30.35 6.76 17.17
CA PRO A 203 30.56 6.68 18.62
C PRO A 203 29.39 6.05 19.40
N VAL A 204 28.19 6.00 18.81
CA VAL A 204 26.96 5.44 19.40
C VAL A 204 26.69 4.00 18.91
N GLY A 205 27.53 3.45 18.01
CA GLY A 205 27.41 2.10 17.45
C GLY A 205 27.31 2.07 15.92
N ASN A 206 27.10 0.86 15.38
CA ASN A 206 27.00 0.63 13.94
C ASN A 206 25.61 1.01 13.39
N THR A 207 25.60 1.80 12.31
CA THR A 207 24.37 2.35 11.69
C THR A 207 23.65 1.38 10.72
N ALA A 208 24.13 0.15 10.55
CA ALA A 208 23.54 -0.86 9.66
C ALA A 208 22.06 -1.10 9.98
N ALA A 209 21.73 -1.33 11.26
CA ALA A 209 20.34 -1.58 11.68
C ALA A 209 19.41 -0.41 11.34
N LEU A 210 19.85 0.83 11.61
CA LEU A 210 19.09 2.04 11.26
C LEU A 210 18.92 2.19 9.75
N SER A 211 19.98 1.90 8.99
CA SER A 211 19.95 1.95 7.52
C SER A 211 18.95 0.95 6.93
N ILE A 212 18.89 -0.26 7.48
CA ILE A 212 17.95 -1.32 7.09
C ILE A 212 16.51 -0.91 7.41
N VAL A 213 16.27 -0.42 8.64
CA VAL A 213 14.95 0.05 9.07
C VAL A 213 14.48 1.19 8.18
N PHE A 214 15.35 2.18 7.94
CA PHE A 214 15.05 3.32 7.09
C PHE A 214 14.77 2.90 5.65
N TRP A 215 15.58 1.99 5.09
CA TRP A 215 15.36 1.45 3.76
C TRP A 215 14.00 0.72 3.64
N TYR A 216 13.56 0.02 4.68
CA TYR A 216 12.27 -0.68 4.71
C TYR A 216 11.08 0.27 4.96
N ALA A 217 11.26 1.28 5.79
CA ALA A 217 10.20 2.16 6.25
C ALA A 217 10.06 3.45 5.43
N TRP A 218 10.97 3.75 4.49
CA TRP A 218 11.05 5.05 3.82
C TRP A 218 9.73 5.51 3.20
N GLY A 219 9.06 4.67 2.42
CA GLY A 219 7.76 4.99 1.82
C GLY A 219 6.65 5.20 2.85
N THR A 220 6.69 4.48 3.98
CA THR A 220 5.77 4.66 5.10
C THR A 220 6.02 6.01 5.78
N VAL A 221 7.28 6.33 6.10
CA VAL A 221 7.69 7.57 6.78
C VAL A 221 7.29 8.78 5.94
N LEU A 222 7.59 8.74 4.63
CA LEU A 222 7.29 9.84 3.71
C LEU A 222 5.78 10.08 3.48
N ALA A 223 4.93 9.09 3.72
CA ALA A 223 3.48 9.24 3.56
C ALA A 223 2.78 9.52 4.91
N VAL A 224 3.08 8.73 5.94
CA VAL A 224 2.36 8.75 7.21
C VAL A 224 2.68 10.01 8.02
N LEU A 225 3.95 10.39 8.16
CA LEU A 225 4.33 11.54 8.97
C LEU A 225 3.73 12.87 8.47
N PRO A 226 3.94 13.28 7.21
CA PRO A 226 3.38 14.54 6.75
C PRO A 226 1.85 14.53 6.75
N MET A 227 1.22 13.42 6.36
CA MET A 227 -0.24 13.34 6.38
C MET A 227 -0.82 13.39 7.80
N THR A 228 -0.14 12.80 8.79
CA THR A 228 -0.56 12.90 10.20
C THR A 228 -0.59 14.36 10.65
N VAL A 229 0.46 15.13 10.34
CA VAL A 229 0.54 16.56 10.67
C VAL A 229 -0.51 17.37 9.91
N LEU A 230 -0.63 17.17 8.60
CA LEU A 230 -1.58 17.92 7.76
C LEU A 230 -3.03 17.67 8.17
N VAL A 231 -3.42 16.40 8.35
CA VAL A 231 -4.78 16.02 8.76
C VAL A 231 -5.08 16.52 10.17
N SER A 232 -4.16 16.34 11.13
CA SER A 232 -4.36 16.86 12.49
C SER A 232 -4.54 18.38 12.49
N SER A 233 -3.75 19.10 11.68
CA SER A 233 -3.86 20.56 11.57
C SER A 233 -5.16 21.04 10.92
N ALA A 234 -5.68 20.27 9.95
CA ALA A 234 -6.94 20.58 9.28
C ALA A 234 -8.16 20.26 10.14
N LEU A 235 -8.09 19.19 10.94
CA LEU A 235 -9.15 18.85 11.91
C LEU A 235 -9.17 19.80 13.11
N GLY A 236 -8.00 20.26 13.57
CA GLY A 236 -7.88 21.11 14.75
C GLY A 236 -8.26 22.58 14.54
N SER A 237 -8.59 22.99 13.32
CA SER A 237 -8.89 24.39 13.01
C SER A 237 -10.23 24.57 12.28
N PRO A 238 -11.09 25.50 12.74
CA PRO A 238 -12.32 25.84 12.04
C PRO A 238 -12.08 26.69 10.78
N GLY A 239 -10.87 27.24 10.56
CA GLY A 239 -10.58 28.05 9.38
C GLY A 239 -10.35 27.24 8.09
N PRO A 240 -10.54 27.83 6.89
CA PRO A 240 -10.28 27.16 5.63
C PRO A 240 -8.78 27.03 5.30
N ALA A 241 -7.92 27.87 5.87
CA ALA A 241 -6.50 27.92 5.52
C ALA A 241 -5.75 26.60 5.79
N PRO A 242 -5.91 25.93 6.96
CA PRO A 242 -5.26 24.63 7.20
C PRO A 242 -5.75 23.52 6.27
N LEU A 243 -7.03 23.55 5.90
CA LEU A 243 -7.59 22.63 4.91
C LEU A 243 -6.95 22.85 3.54
N VAL A 244 -6.93 24.08 3.03
CA VAL A 244 -6.32 24.41 1.72
C VAL A 244 -4.84 24.01 1.70
N ARG A 245 -4.10 24.28 2.78
CA ARG A 245 -2.71 23.85 2.93
C ARG A 245 -2.57 22.33 2.86
N ALA A 246 -3.42 21.58 3.57
CA ALA A 246 -3.42 20.12 3.53
C ALA A 246 -3.72 19.59 2.11
N LEU A 247 -4.64 20.22 1.39
CA LEU A 247 -4.98 19.83 0.02
C LEU A 247 -3.82 20.09 -0.95
N VAL A 248 -3.23 21.28 -0.91
CA VAL A 248 -2.12 21.66 -1.81
C VAL A 248 -0.87 20.83 -1.53
N ILE A 249 -0.44 20.76 -0.27
CA ILE A 249 0.76 19.98 0.10
C ILE A 249 0.51 18.49 -0.14
N GLY A 250 -0.67 17.98 0.22
CA GLY A 250 -1.00 16.58 0.00
C GLY A 250 -1.05 16.23 -1.50
N ALA A 251 -1.58 17.10 -2.36
CA ALA A 251 -1.59 16.87 -3.81
C ALA A 251 -0.15 16.85 -4.36
N GLY A 252 0.69 17.78 -3.89
CA GLY A 252 2.13 17.78 -4.17
C GLY A 252 2.83 16.52 -3.71
N LEU A 253 2.52 16.01 -2.50
CA LEU A 253 3.05 14.76 -1.96
C LEU A 253 2.60 13.55 -2.79
N ALA A 254 1.33 13.48 -3.18
CA ALA A 254 0.81 12.40 -4.02
C ALA A 254 1.53 12.36 -5.38
N GLY A 255 1.64 13.52 -6.04
CA GLY A 255 2.37 13.66 -7.29
C GLY A 255 3.86 13.32 -7.15
N GLY A 256 4.50 13.84 -6.09
CA GLY A 256 5.92 13.65 -5.81
C GLY A 256 6.27 12.19 -5.49
N LEU A 257 5.48 11.52 -4.65
CA LEU A 257 5.64 10.10 -4.31
C LEU A 257 5.35 9.20 -5.51
N GLY A 258 4.30 9.50 -6.29
CA GLY A 258 4.01 8.77 -7.54
C GLY A 258 5.15 8.89 -8.55
N ALA A 259 5.65 10.11 -8.77
CA ALA A 259 6.81 10.34 -9.64
C ALA A 259 8.09 9.68 -9.10
N TYR A 260 8.28 9.66 -7.77
CA TYR A 260 9.41 8.98 -7.14
C TYR A 260 9.33 7.46 -7.29
N ALA A 261 8.16 6.88 -7.10
CA ALA A 261 7.89 5.46 -7.34
C ALA A 261 8.15 5.09 -8.81
N ALA A 262 7.68 5.91 -9.77
CA ALA A 262 7.94 5.72 -11.19
C ALA A 262 9.44 5.79 -11.54
N ARG A 263 10.17 6.76 -10.94
CA ARG A 263 11.64 6.85 -11.08
C ARG A 263 12.35 5.61 -10.56
N ARG A 264 11.91 5.05 -9.43
CA ARG A 264 12.48 3.83 -8.87
C ARG A 264 12.16 2.59 -9.73
N ALA A 265 10.92 2.47 -10.21
CA ALA A 265 10.51 1.40 -11.11
C ALA A 265 11.35 1.36 -12.39
N ARG A 266 11.72 2.52 -12.95
CA ARG A 266 12.67 2.61 -14.07
C ARG A 266 14.02 1.99 -13.76
N ARG A 267 14.60 2.31 -12.60
CA ARG A 267 15.93 1.83 -12.22
C ARG A 267 15.96 0.31 -12.07
N LEU A 268 14.86 -0.27 -11.58
CA LEU A 268 14.70 -1.72 -11.45
C LEU A 268 14.73 -2.47 -12.79
N ARG A 269 14.37 -1.84 -13.91
CA ARG A 269 14.42 -2.47 -15.23
C ARG A 269 15.80 -2.37 -15.89
N ALA A 270 16.61 -1.41 -15.47
CA ALA A 270 17.90 -1.12 -16.10
C ALA A 270 19.05 -1.97 -15.54
N GLY A 271 18.87 -2.60 -14.38
CA GLY A 271 19.82 -3.54 -13.78
C GLY A 271 19.36 -4.97 -13.93
#